data_AF-A0A399Z8C6-F1
#
_entry.id   AF-A0A399Z8C6-F1
#
_cell.length_a   1.000
_cell.length_b   1.000
_cell.length_c   1.000
_cell.angle_alpha   90.00
_cell.angle_beta   90.00
_cell.angle_gamma   90.00
#
_symmetry.space_group_name_H-M   'P 1'
#
loop_
_entity.id
_entity.type
_entity.pdbx_description
1 polymer ?
#
loop_
_entity_poly.entity_id
_entity_poly.type
_entity_poly.pdbx_seq_one_letter_code
_entity_poly.pdbx_strand_id
1 'polypeptide(L)'
;MTFLLSGCITVFEPVDTPTPPPTPIFTSTVYVPTSEPTQTEIPFAPACGSDPLTEACSTPTVGALSRSCIKKVPYILLGIPPGSTFETLDPGLTCKDEKVRGGVQQYSCSGQQLYSYRVKVCNPGCAAALTADELKCPPGDGFSESGACCWPLPSQDDGCVTYKVDVGGCP
;
A
#
# COMPACT_ATOMS: atom_id res chain seq x y z
N MET A 1 17.36 6.75 -44.81
CA MET A 1 18.21 5.78 -45.52
C MET A 1 17.56 4.43 -45.30
N THR A 2 16.80 3.99 -46.29
CA THR A 2 15.89 2.83 -46.22
C THR A 2 16.65 1.62 -46.77
N PHE A 3 16.88 0.62 -45.93
CA PHE A 3 17.45 -0.66 -46.36
C PHE A 3 16.33 -1.69 -46.51
N LEU A 4 16.02 -2.01 -47.76
CA LEU A 4 15.23 -3.16 -48.18
C LEU A 4 16.17 -4.35 -48.34
N LEU A 5 15.97 -5.42 -47.57
CA LEU A 5 16.63 -6.71 -47.81
C LEU A 5 15.55 -7.79 -47.96
N SER A 6 15.36 -8.13 -49.23
CA SER A 6 14.53 -9.18 -49.80
C SER A 6 15.13 -10.55 -49.47
N GLY A 7 14.36 -11.40 -48.80
CA GLY A 7 14.70 -12.80 -48.54
C GLY A 7 13.77 -13.72 -49.31
N CYS A 8 14.33 -14.51 -50.24
CA CYS A 8 13.62 -15.48 -51.06
C CYS A 8 13.11 -16.65 -50.21
N ILE A 9 11.81 -16.95 -50.31
CA ILE A 9 11.17 -18.11 -49.69
C ILE A 9 11.19 -19.28 -50.69
N THR A 10 11.76 -20.41 -50.29
CA THR A 10 11.73 -21.66 -51.04
C THR A 10 10.39 -22.36 -50.82
N VAL A 11 9.61 -22.52 -51.89
CA VAL A 11 8.34 -23.25 -51.90
C VAL A 11 8.63 -24.74 -52.09
N PHE A 12 8.24 -25.57 -51.12
CA PHE A 12 8.21 -27.03 -51.28
C PHE A 12 6.81 -27.44 -51.75
N GLU A 13 6.72 -28.08 -52.91
CA GLU A 13 5.50 -28.74 -53.38
C GLU A 13 5.36 -30.12 -52.71
N PRO A 14 4.25 -30.40 -52.00
CA PRO A 14 3.98 -31.75 -51.50
C PRO A 14 3.48 -32.65 -52.65
N VAL A 15 4.09 -33.83 -52.75
CA VAL A 15 3.68 -34.93 -53.65
C VAL A 15 2.43 -35.60 -53.09
N ASP A 16 1.35 -35.59 -53.87
CA ASP A 16 0.10 -36.31 -53.59
C ASP A 16 0.30 -37.83 -53.73
N THR A 17 0.28 -38.53 -52.60
CA THR A 17 0.20 -40.00 -52.55
C THR A 17 -1.26 -40.39 -52.31
N PRO A 18 -1.89 -41.19 -53.19
CA PRO A 18 -3.28 -41.60 -52.99
C PRO A 18 -3.39 -42.56 -51.79
N THR A 19 -4.11 -42.11 -50.76
CA THR A 19 -4.40 -42.87 -49.55
C THR A 19 -5.58 -43.83 -49.80
N PRO A 20 -5.50 -45.12 -49.42
CA PRO A 20 -6.60 -46.06 -49.58
C PRO A 20 -7.79 -45.73 -48.64
N PRO A 21 -9.03 -46.08 -49.04
CA PRO A 21 -10.23 -45.73 -48.29
C PRO A 21 -10.28 -46.43 -46.90
N PRO A 22 -10.72 -45.74 -45.83
CA PRO A 22 -10.80 -46.32 -44.50
C PRO A 22 -11.99 -47.27 -44.35
N THR A 23 -11.72 -48.43 -43.75
CA THR A 23 -12.71 -49.40 -43.28
C THR A 23 -13.53 -48.82 -42.12
N PRO A 24 -14.87 -48.97 -42.07
CA PRO A 24 -15.68 -48.44 -40.99
C PRO A 24 -15.43 -49.21 -39.69
N ILE A 25 -14.92 -48.51 -38.66
CA ILE A 25 -14.78 -49.00 -37.30
C ILE A 25 -16.04 -48.57 -36.52
N PHE A 26 -16.83 -49.52 -36.04
CA PHE A 26 -17.92 -49.26 -35.11
C PHE A 26 -17.33 -49.01 -33.72
N THR A 27 -17.12 -47.74 -33.39
CA THR A 27 -16.66 -47.31 -32.07
C THR A 27 -17.87 -47.13 -31.15
N SER A 28 -18.11 -48.09 -30.26
CA SER A 28 -19.04 -47.92 -29.14
C SER A 28 -18.57 -46.75 -28.27
N THR A 29 -19.32 -45.65 -28.27
CA THR A 29 -19.05 -44.46 -27.46
C THR A 29 -19.36 -44.79 -26.00
N VAL A 30 -18.33 -45.15 -25.23
CA VAL A 30 -18.42 -45.18 -23.77
C VAL A 30 -18.47 -43.73 -23.30
N TYR A 31 -19.66 -43.28 -22.87
CA TYR A 31 -19.83 -42.01 -22.17
C TYR A 31 -19.09 -42.11 -20.83
N VAL A 32 -17.87 -41.58 -20.77
CA VAL A 32 -17.20 -41.32 -19.50
C VAL A 32 -17.89 -40.10 -18.91
N PRO A 33 -18.52 -40.16 -17.72
CA PRO A 33 -19.03 -38.96 -17.09
C PRO A 33 -17.83 -38.04 -16.83
N THR A 34 -17.82 -36.87 -17.50
CA THR A 34 -16.91 -35.78 -17.18
C THR A 34 -17.25 -35.34 -15.76
N SER A 35 -16.48 -35.79 -14.78
CA SER A 35 -16.50 -35.23 -13.44
C SER A 35 -16.03 -33.78 -13.57
N GLU A 36 -16.97 -32.84 -13.50
CA GLU A 36 -16.68 -31.43 -13.28
C GLU A 36 -15.75 -31.33 -12.07
N PRO A 37 -14.60 -30.62 -12.16
CA PRO A 37 -13.75 -30.46 -11.00
C PRO A 37 -14.55 -29.72 -9.94
N THR A 38 -14.94 -30.44 -8.88
CA THR A 38 -15.41 -29.82 -7.64
C THR A 38 -14.30 -28.87 -7.21
N GLN A 39 -14.53 -27.57 -7.38
CA GLN A 39 -13.65 -26.54 -6.88
C GLN A 39 -13.66 -26.69 -5.37
N THR A 40 -12.62 -27.32 -4.81
CA THR A 40 -12.39 -27.34 -3.37
C THR A 40 -12.19 -25.88 -2.97
N GLU A 41 -13.21 -25.24 -2.43
CA GLU A 41 -13.08 -23.93 -1.79
C GLU A 41 -12.04 -24.08 -0.68
N ILE A 42 -10.90 -23.43 -0.87
CA ILE A 42 -9.87 -23.37 0.17
C ILE A 42 -10.49 -22.53 1.29
N PRO A 43 -10.65 -23.08 2.50
CA PRO A 43 -11.24 -22.32 3.60
C PRO A 43 -10.35 -21.11 3.93
N PHE A 44 -10.98 -19.96 4.18
CA PHE A 44 -10.27 -18.78 4.65
C PHE A 44 -9.53 -19.04 5.97
N ALA A 45 -8.49 -18.25 6.22
CA ALA A 45 -7.80 -18.27 7.50
C ALA A 45 -8.74 -17.83 8.65
N PRO A 46 -8.51 -18.30 9.88
CA PRO A 46 -9.33 -17.91 11.03
C PRO A 46 -9.18 -16.41 11.34
N ALA A 47 -10.17 -15.84 12.02
CA ALA A 47 -10.06 -14.47 12.55
C ALA A 47 -8.98 -14.39 13.65
N CYS A 48 -8.23 -13.30 13.71
CA CYS A 48 -7.23 -13.12 14.76
C CYS A 48 -7.90 -13.00 16.14
N GLY A 49 -7.37 -13.73 17.13
CA GLY A 49 -7.87 -13.67 18.52
C GLY A 49 -7.45 -12.40 19.28
N SER A 50 -6.51 -11.65 18.73
CA SER A 50 -5.99 -10.39 19.26
C SER A 50 -5.66 -9.45 18.09
N ASP A 51 -5.68 -8.15 18.34
CA ASP A 51 -5.37 -7.15 17.33
C ASP A 51 -3.88 -7.23 16.92
N PRO A 52 -3.57 -7.70 15.69
CA PRO A 52 -2.20 -7.82 15.20
C PRO A 52 -1.53 -6.44 14.99
N LEU A 53 -2.31 -5.35 14.98
CA LEU A 53 -1.82 -3.99 14.81
C LEU A 53 -1.30 -3.41 16.12
N THR A 54 -1.57 -4.00 17.28
CA THR A 54 -1.23 -3.40 18.60
C THR A 54 0.26 -3.02 18.72
N GLU A 55 1.16 -3.85 18.18
CA GLU A 55 2.60 -3.57 18.23
C GLU A 55 3.09 -2.70 17.06
N ALA A 56 2.50 -2.88 15.87
CA ALA A 56 2.91 -2.15 14.66
C ALA A 56 2.34 -0.71 14.61
N CYS A 57 1.17 -0.52 15.22
CA CYS A 57 0.38 0.70 15.17
C CYS A 57 0.48 1.47 16.48
N SER A 58 1.67 2.00 16.75
CA SER A 58 1.83 3.00 17.82
C SER A 58 1.33 4.36 17.35
N THR A 59 0.60 5.04 18.23
CA THR A 59 0.15 6.42 18.00
C THR A 59 1.37 7.35 17.92
N PRO A 60 1.58 8.07 16.80
CA PRO A 60 2.76 8.92 16.67
C PRO A 60 2.62 10.16 17.55
N THR A 61 3.60 10.46 18.40
CA THR A 61 3.60 11.64 19.28
C THR A 61 4.34 12.81 18.66
N VAL A 62 3.69 13.97 18.53
CA VAL A 62 4.31 15.20 18.03
C VAL A 62 4.63 16.15 19.17
N GLY A 63 5.85 16.70 19.17
CA GLY A 63 6.31 17.65 20.18
C GLY A 63 6.89 18.93 19.58
N ALA A 64 6.62 20.06 20.24
CA ALA A 64 7.33 21.31 19.94
C ALA A 64 8.72 21.27 20.60
N LEU A 65 9.78 21.29 19.79
CA LEU A 65 11.16 21.23 20.25
C LEU A 65 11.70 22.62 20.63
N SER A 66 11.39 23.63 19.82
CA SER A 66 11.79 25.01 20.07
C SER A 66 10.88 25.99 19.34
N ARG A 67 10.91 27.24 19.79
CA ARG A 67 10.27 28.38 19.14
C ARG A 67 11.29 29.49 18.97
N SER A 68 11.31 30.13 17.81
CA SER A 68 12.22 31.23 17.51
C SER A 68 11.55 32.28 16.63
N CYS A 69 12.14 33.47 16.58
CA CYS A 69 11.64 34.57 15.79
C CYS A 69 12.74 35.09 14.87
N ILE A 70 12.46 35.09 13.57
CA ILE A 70 13.39 35.59 12.55
C ILE A 70 12.69 36.71 11.81
N LYS A 71 13.22 37.93 11.90
CA LYS A 71 12.64 39.13 11.27
C LYS A 71 11.14 39.33 11.59
N LYS A 72 10.74 39.13 12.86
CA LYS A 72 9.35 39.21 13.35
C LYS A 72 8.39 38.14 12.78
N VAL A 73 8.92 37.08 12.16
CA VAL A 73 8.14 35.90 11.77
C VAL A 73 8.39 34.80 12.79
N PRO A 74 7.33 34.22 13.39
CA PRO A 74 7.48 33.15 14.36
C PRO A 74 7.75 31.82 13.63
N TYR A 75 8.71 31.07 14.15
CA TYR A 75 9.06 29.73 13.71
C TYR A 75 8.92 28.77 14.89
N ILE A 76 8.33 27.61 14.63
CA ILE A 76 8.27 26.50 15.56
C ILE A 76 8.95 25.28 14.94
N LEU A 77 9.83 24.66 15.71
CA LEU A 77 10.47 23.42 15.32
C LEU A 77 9.67 22.27 15.93
N LEU A 78 9.08 21.45 15.08
CA LEU A 78 8.34 20.25 15.47
C LEU A 78 9.25 19.03 15.38
N GLY A 79 9.14 18.14 16.36
CA GLY A 79 9.73 16.80 16.35
C GLY A 79 8.65 15.76 16.15
N ILE A 80 8.84 14.91 15.16
CA ILE A 80 7.91 13.85 14.76
C ILE A 80 8.68 12.52 14.75
N PRO A 81 8.05 11.39 15.11
CA PRO A 81 8.72 10.10 15.04
C PRO A 81 9.21 9.81 13.62
N PRO A 82 10.41 9.24 13.46
CA PRO A 82 10.95 8.93 12.14
C PRO A 82 10.07 7.90 11.44
N GLY A 83 9.94 8.01 10.11
CA GLY A 83 9.10 7.13 9.32
C GLY A 83 7.60 7.45 9.37
N SER A 84 7.16 8.39 10.20
CA SER A 84 5.79 8.92 10.14
C SER A 84 5.60 9.85 8.94
N THR A 85 4.37 9.95 8.46
CA THR A 85 3.97 10.96 7.48
C THR A 85 3.48 12.22 8.19
N PHE A 86 3.65 13.37 7.55
CA PHE A 86 3.27 14.68 8.09
C PHE A 86 2.50 15.48 7.04
N GLU A 87 1.35 15.99 7.42
CA GLU A 87 0.46 16.79 6.58
C GLU A 87 -0.08 17.99 7.36
N THR A 88 -0.12 19.15 6.71
CA THR A 88 -0.73 20.36 7.26
C THR A 88 -2.19 20.45 6.83
N LEU A 89 -3.12 20.46 7.79
CA LEU A 89 -4.57 20.51 7.49
C LEU A 89 -5.08 21.94 7.27
N ASP A 90 -4.45 22.91 7.94
CA ASP A 90 -4.89 24.30 7.89
C ASP A 90 -4.03 25.11 6.90
N PRO A 91 -4.66 25.79 5.91
CA PRO A 91 -3.93 26.63 4.98
C PRO A 91 -3.35 27.84 5.73
N GLY A 92 -2.03 28.04 5.62
CA GLY A 92 -1.32 29.15 6.28
C GLY A 92 -0.21 28.71 7.24
N LEU A 93 -0.13 27.41 7.55
CA LEU A 93 1.08 26.84 8.14
C LEU A 93 1.99 26.35 7.01
N THR A 94 3.19 26.91 6.91
CA THR A 94 4.22 26.45 5.97
C THR A 94 5.31 25.74 6.76
N CYS A 95 5.52 24.46 6.47
CA CYS A 95 6.53 23.64 7.11
C CYS A 95 7.60 23.20 6.12
N LYS A 96 8.85 23.18 6.59
CA LYS A 96 10.01 22.70 5.84
C LYS A 96 10.66 21.54 6.58
N ASP A 97 11.00 20.49 5.85
CA ASP A 97 11.78 19.34 6.35
C ASP A 97 13.21 19.78 6.69
N GLU A 98 13.60 19.63 7.96
CA GLU A 98 14.95 19.91 8.48
C GLU A 98 15.75 18.62 8.78
N LYS A 99 15.28 17.47 8.29
CA LYS A 99 15.84 16.12 8.44
C LYS A 99 15.74 15.53 9.85
N VAL A 100 16.17 14.27 9.95
CA VAL A 100 16.22 13.53 11.21
C VAL A 100 17.40 14.01 12.03
N ARG A 101 17.14 14.47 13.26
CA ARG A 101 18.16 14.87 14.21
C ARG A 101 17.74 14.52 15.64
N GLY A 102 18.61 13.82 16.37
CA GLY A 102 18.31 13.35 17.72
C GLY A 102 17.23 12.26 17.76
N GLY A 103 17.15 11.42 16.71
CA GLY A 103 16.19 10.32 16.63
C GLY A 103 14.76 10.73 16.24
N VAL A 104 14.51 12.02 15.96
CA VAL A 104 13.21 12.52 15.49
C VAL A 104 13.36 13.25 14.16
N GLN A 105 12.37 13.11 13.30
CA GLN A 105 12.23 13.89 12.08
C GLN A 105 11.79 15.31 12.45
N GLN A 106 12.55 16.32 12.02
CA GLN A 106 12.29 17.71 12.39
C GLN A 106 11.63 18.48 11.25
N TYR A 107 10.68 19.34 11.61
CA TYR A 107 10.01 20.26 10.68
C TYR A 107 10.06 21.68 11.24
N SER A 108 10.61 22.61 10.47
CA SER A 108 10.55 24.03 10.78
C SER A 108 9.30 24.62 10.15
N CYS A 109 8.35 25.02 10.99
CA CYS A 109 7.07 25.56 10.57
C CYS A 109 6.94 27.03 10.90
N SER A 110 6.26 27.78 10.03
CA SER A 110 5.97 29.20 10.20
C SER A 110 4.53 29.49 9.77
N GLY A 111 3.93 30.50 10.39
CA GLY A 111 2.54 30.89 10.15
C GLY A 111 2.21 32.23 10.79
N GLN A 112 0.92 32.53 10.89
CA GLN A 112 0.42 33.72 11.56
C GLN A 112 0.76 33.69 13.05
N GLN A 113 1.16 34.85 13.59
CA GLN A 113 1.45 34.99 15.01
C GLN A 113 0.20 34.76 15.86
N LEU A 114 0.38 34.15 17.03
CA LEU A 114 -0.67 33.85 18.00
C LEU A 114 -1.82 33.01 17.44
N TYR A 115 -1.54 32.24 16.38
CA TYR A 115 -2.48 31.32 15.78
C TYR A 115 -2.07 29.86 16.03
N SER A 116 -3.08 29.00 16.05
CA SER A 116 -2.92 27.57 16.21
C SER A 116 -3.34 26.85 14.95
N TYR A 117 -2.51 25.92 14.48
CA TYR A 117 -2.76 25.16 13.26
C TYR A 117 -2.92 23.68 13.58
N ARG A 118 -3.66 22.97 12.74
CA ARG A 118 -3.82 21.53 12.82
C ARG A 118 -2.88 20.85 11.82
N VAL A 119 -2.19 19.84 12.32
CA VAL A 119 -1.34 18.97 11.51
C VAL A 119 -1.75 17.53 11.74
N LYS A 120 -1.75 16.72 10.69
CA LYS A 120 -2.03 15.30 10.74
C LYS A 120 -0.71 14.54 10.62
N VAL A 121 -0.49 13.61 11.53
CA VAL A 121 0.68 12.73 11.54
C VAL A 121 0.21 11.30 11.57
N CYS A 122 0.68 10.49 10.61
CA CYS A 122 0.30 9.09 10.52
C CYS A 122 1.50 8.16 10.61
N ASN A 123 1.34 7.07 11.34
CA ASN A 123 2.28 5.97 11.34
C ASN A 123 1.93 4.99 10.20
N PRO A 124 2.71 4.90 9.12
CA PRO A 124 2.42 3.98 8.02
C PRO A 124 2.52 2.49 8.42
N GLY A 125 3.15 2.18 9.55
CA GLY A 125 3.22 0.82 10.10
C GLY A 125 1.85 0.23 10.42
N CYS A 126 0.84 1.07 10.68
CA CYS A 126 -0.53 0.63 10.92
C CYS A 126 -1.14 -0.07 9.70
N ALA A 127 -0.89 0.45 8.49
CA ALA A 127 -1.38 -0.15 7.25
C ALA A 127 -0.49 -1.28 6.72
N ALA A 128 0.80 -1.28 7.06
CA ALA A 128 1.78 -2.24 6.52
C ALA A 128 1.73 -3.62 7.18
N ALA A 129 1.08 -3.77 8.32
CA ALA A 129 1.05 -5.03 9.08
C ALA A 129 0.07 -6.08 8.53
N LEU A 130 -0.83 -5.68 7.62
CA LEU A 130 -1.81 -6.56 7.00
C LEU A 130 -1.67 -6.53 5.48
N THR A 131 -1.71 -7.70 4.87
CA THR A 131 -1.67 -7.82 3.41
C THR A 131 -3.07 -8.12 2.91
N ALA A 132 -3.60 -7.30 2.01
CA ALA A 132 -4.84 -7.62 1.31
C ALA A 132 -4.61 -8.87 0.44
N ASP A 133 -5.19 -10.00 0.84
CA ASP A 133 -5.06 -11.28 0.16
C ASP A 133 -6.43 -11.97 0.13
N GLU A 134 -7.17 -11.76 -0.95
CA GLU A 134 -8.53 -12.28 -1.17
C GLU A 134 -8.58 -13.82 -1.25
N LEU A 135 -7.42 -14.48 -1.42
CA LEU A 135 -7.33 -15.94 -1.40
C LEU A 135 -7.23 -16.49 0.02
N LYS A 136 -6.78 -15.68 0.99
CA LYS A 136 -6.62 -16.09 2.38
C LYS A 136 -7.68 -15.52 3.30
N CYS A 137 -8.19 -14.33 2.98
CA CYS A 137 -9.15 -13.60 3.80
C CYS A 137 -10.34 -13.11 2.97
N PRO A 138 -11.52 -12.96 3.61
CA PRO A 138 -12.68 -12.41 2.94
C PRO A 138 -12.44 -10.94 2.53
N PRO A 139 -13.20 -10.41 1.54
CA PRO A 139 -13.07 -9.03 1.11
C PRO A 139 -13.26 -8.03 2.26
N GLY A 140 -12.34 -7.07 2.38
CA GLY A 140 -12.32 -6.08 3.48
C GLY A 140 -11.38 -6.44 4.62
N ASP A 141 -10.92 -7.69 4.68
CA ASP A 141 -9.94 -8.15 5.66
C ASP A 141 -8.55 -8.31 5.03
N GLY A 142 -7.53 -8.16 5.87
CA GLY A 142 -6.14 -8.39 5.52
C GLY A 142 -5.59 -9.60 6.29
N PHE A 143 -4.66 -10.29 5.64
CA PHE A 143 -3.94 -11.41 6.22
C PHE A 143 -2.76 -10.93 7.06
N SER A 144 -2.68 -11.38 8.30
CA SER A 144 -1.54 -11.20 9.19
C SER A 144 -0.64 -12.43 9.13
N GLU A 145 0.61 -12.25 8.69
CA GLU A 145 1.58 -13.37 8.63
C GLU A 145 1.99 -13.86 10.03
N SER A 146 2.07 -12.98 11.02
CA SER A 146 2.49 -13.31 12.38
C SER A 146 1.47 -14.19 13.11
N GLY A 147 0.18 -13.96 12.87
CA GLY A 147 -0.91 -14.72 13.47
C GLY A 147 -1.52 -15.79 12.55
N ALA A 148 -1.12 -15.84 11.27
CA ALA A 148 -1.73 -16.66 10.23
C ALA A 148 -3.27 -16.56 10.23
N CYS A 149 -3.78 -15.33 10.35
CA CYS A 149 -5.18 -15.03 10.61
C CYS A 149 -5.64 -13.79 9.85
N CYS A 150 -6.96 -13.63 9.72
CA CYS A 150 -7.59 -12.49 9.09
C CYS A 150 -7.98 -11.42 10.12
N TRP A 151 -7.75 -10.15 9.75
CA TRP A 151 -8.14 -8.98 10.54
C TRP A 151 -8.68 -7.89 9.62
N PRO A 152 -9.67 -7.08 10.05
CA PRO A 152 -10.17 -5.97 9.25
C PRO A 152 -9.04 -5.04 8.79
N LEU A 153 -9.03 -4.66 7.51
CA LEU A 153 -8.04 -3.71 7.03
C LEU A 153 -8.24 -2.35 7.71
N PRO A 154 -7.19 -1.74 8.26
CA PRO A 154 -7.27 -0.39 8.80
C PRO A 154 -7.61 0.59 7.69
N SER A 155 -8.46 1.56 8.02
CA SER A 155 -8.68 2.74 7.20
C SER A 155 -7.37 3.54 7.05
N GLN A 156 -7.30 4.41 6.04
CA GLN A 156 -6.13 5.28 5.86
C GLN A 156 -5.91 6.27 7.03
N ASP A 157 -6.91 6.43 7.89
CA ASP A 157 -6.84 7.28 9.07
C ASP A 157 -6.47 6.51 10.35
N ASP A 158 -6.48 5.17 10.31
CA ASP A 158 -6.06 4.35 11.43
C ASP A 158 -4.54 4.47 11.62
N GLY A 159 -4.14 4.97 12.79
CA GLY A 159 -2.75 5.35 13.07
C GLY A 159 -2.41 6.81 12.78
N CYS A 160 -3.38 7.61 12.34
CA CYS A 160 -3.25 9.05 12.19
C CYS A 160 -3.76 9.79 13.42
N VAL A 161 -3.01 10.79 13.88
CA VAL A 161 -3.48 11.72 14.91
C VAL A 161 -3.34 13.15 14.43
N THR A 162 -4.37 13.94 14.72
CA THR A 162 -4.36 15.39 14.48
C THR A 162 -3.85 16.11 15.71
N TYR A 163 -2.80 16.89 15.53
CA TYR A 163 -2.18 17.71 16.57
C TYR A 163 -2.48 19.19 16.35
N LYS A 164 -2.67 19.91 17.45
CA LYS A 164 -2.74 21.37 17.46
C LYS A 164 -1.34 21.94 17.72
N VAL A 165 -0.87 22.78 16.82
CA VAL A 165 0.45 23.41 16.86
C VAL A 165 0.30 24.90 17.06
N ASP A 166 0.77 25.38 18.21
CA ASP A 166 0.80 26.81 18.53
C ASP A 166 2.14 27.44 18.12
N VAL A 167 2.10 28.24 17.05
CA VAL A 167 3.27 28.92 16.47
C VAL A 167 3.81 30.01 17.41
N GLY A 168 2.96 30.54 18.28
CA GLY A 168 3.33 31.59 19.23
C GLY A 168 3.43 32.98 18.58
N GLY A 169 3.93 33.95 19.33
CA GLY A 169 4.12 35.33 18.86
C GLY A 169 5.58 35.75 18.95
N CYS A 170 5.93 36.80 18.20
CA CYS A 170 7.25 37.42 18.30
C CYS A 170 7.19 38.68 19.17
N PRO A 171 8.16 38.87 20.07
CA PRO A 171 8.29 40.11 20.83
C PRO A 171 8.69 41.30 19.94
#